data_AF-A0A358AF13-F1
#
_entry.id   AF-A0A358AF13-F1
#
_cell.length_a   1.000
_cell.length_b   1.000
_cell.length_c   1.000
_cell.angle_alpha   90.00
_cell.angle_beta   90.00
_cell.angle_gamma   90.00
#
_symmetry.space_group_name_H-M   'P 1'
#
loop_
_entity.id
_entity.type
_entity.pdbx_description
1 polymer ?
#
loop_
_entity_poly.entity_id
_entity_poly.type
_entity_poly.pdbx_seq_one_letter_code
_entity_poly.pdbx_strand_id
1 'polypeptide(L)'
;MIQVLVFFLAVGCFGCASVKVKREEINKKVDLSGSWNDTDSRLVAEEMVKDCLLRPWVDVFSAGNGKPPVIILGAIVNRTSEHINAQLFLSDLENNLLNSGKVKFVAGKQQRQELRDEKQDQAENASRITVKPRKEETGADFMLQGSINSVKDEISGKYVILYQVNLELVDLTTNEKAWIGQKEIKKVVSRRSFGF
;
A
#
# COMPACT_ATOMS: atom_id res chain seq x y z
N MET A 1 47.01 52.73 -38.43
CA MET A 1 46.54 51.35 -38.67
C MET A 1 45.78 50.93 -37.41
N ILE A 2 44.45 51.05 -37.42
CA ILE A 2 43.58 50.86 -36.24
C ILE A 2 42.99 49.46 -36.36
N GLN A 3 43.30 48.56 -35.42
CA GLN A 3 42.64 47.25 -35.31
C GLN A 3 41.42 47.39 -34.40
N VAL A 4 40.23 47.27 -34.99
CA VAL A 4 38.96 47.13 -34.27
C VAL A 4 38.78 45.66 -33.91
N LEU A 5 38.79 45.35 -32.61
CA LEU A 5 38.51 44.02 -32.08
C LEU A 5 36.99 43.90 -31.86
N VAL A 6 36.29 43.14 -32.71
CA VAL A 6 34.87 42.84 -32.56
C VAL A 6 34.72 41.62 -31.66
N PHE A 7 34.18 41.82 -30.45
CA PHE A 7 33.84 40.76 -29.51
C PHE A 7 32.46 40.20 -29.86
N PHE A 8 32.41 39.01 -30.47
CA PHE A 8 31.16 38.31 -30.77
C PHE A 8 30.63 37.67 -29.48
N LEU A 9 29.58 38.26 -28.91
CA LEU A 9 28.84 37.72 -27.77
C LEU A 9 28.01 36.51 -28.24
N ALA A 10 28.50 35.30 -27.96
CA ALA A 10 27.77 34.08 -28.28
C ALA A 10 26.55 33.91 -27.35
N VAL A 11 25.39 33.78 -28.01
CA VAL A 11 24.05 33.66 -27.44
C VAL A 11 23.92 32.41 -26.57
N GLY A 12 23.53 32.59 -25.31
CA GLY A 12 23.18 31.50 -24.41
C GLY A 12 21.81 30.91 -24.78
N CYS A 13 21.79 29.69 -25.31
CA CYS A 13 20.58 28.88 -25.39
C CYS A 13 20.29 28.29 -24.00
N PHE A 14 19.46 28.97 -23.22
CA PHE A 14 18.78 28.36 -22.07
C PHE A 14 17.80 27.30 -22.58
N GLY A 15 18.27 26.07 -22.69
CA GLY A 15 17.42 24.91 -22.99
C GLY A 15 16.44 24.67 -21.85
N CYS A 16 15.18 25.01 -22.07
CA CYS A 16 14.08 24.69 -21.18
C CYS A 16 13.94 23.15 -21.14
N ALA A 17 14.17 22.53 -19.99
CA ALA A 17 14.05 21.08 -19.83
C ALA A 17 12.60 20.67 -20.09
N SER A 18 12.32 20.16 -21.30
CA SER A 18 11.00 19.61 -21.63
C SER A 18 10.74 18.35 -20.79
N VAL A 19 9.69 18.38 -19.96
CA VAL A 19 9.23 17.20 -19.24
C VAL A 19 8.58 16.26 -20.26
N LYS A 20 9.23 15.13 -20.54
CA LYS A 20 8.66 14.07 -21.39
C LYS A 20 7.86 13.11 -20.53
N VAL A 21 6.54 13.18 -20.62
CA VAL A 21 5.63 12.21 -19.97
C VAL A 21 5.39 11.04 -20.93
N LYS A 22 5.85 9.85 -20.56
CA LYS A 22 5.52 8.61 -21.28
C LYS A 22 4.64 7.75 -20.40
N ARG A 23 3.47 7.34 -20.92
CA ARG A 23 2.61 6.36 -20.28
C ARG A 23 3.20 4.97 -20.53
N GLU A 24 3.31 4.17 -19.48
CA GLU A 24 3.79 2.80 -19.53
C GLU A 24 2.68 1.85 -19.06
N GLU A 25 2.82 0.56 -19.37
CA GLU A 25 1.89 -0.47 -18.89
C GLU A 25 2.06 -0.71 -17.38
N ILE A 26 0.94 -0.85 -16.66
CA ILE A 26 0.90 -0.99 -15.19
C ILE A 26 1.68 -2.22 -14.70
N ASN A 27 1.75 -3.29 -15.49
CA ASN A 27 2.43 -4.53 -15.10
C ASN A 27 3.93 -4.54 -15.38
N LYS A 28 4.45 -3.51 -16.06
CA LYS A 28 5.87 -3.42 -16.38
C LYS A 28 6.64 -2.97 -15.15
N LYS A 29 7.58 -3.81 -14.69
CA LYS A 29 8.46 -3.45 -13.56
C LYS A 29 9.41 -2.33 -14.00
N VAL A 30 9.27 -1.15 -13.38
CA VAL A 30 10.16 -0.01 -13.61
C VAL A 30 10.71 0.44 -12.26
N ASP A 31 11.96 0.06 -11.98
CA ASP A 31 12.68 0.52 -10.80
C ASP A 31 13.63 1.66 -11.18
N LEU A 32 13.34 2.87 -10.70
CA LEU A 32 14.17 4.06 -10.95
C LEU A 32 15.13 4.34 -9.80
N SER A 33 14.59 4.65 -8.62
CA SER A 33 15.40 5.03 -7.45
C SER A 33 15.89 3.83 -6.66
N GLY A 34 15.18 2.70 -6.73
CA GLY A 34 15.30 1.56 -5.81
C GLY A 34 14.46 1.70 -4.53
N SER A 35 13.68 2.78 -4.41
CA SER A 35 12.68 2.95 -3.35
C SER A 35 11.55 1.93 -3.49
N TRP A 36 10.76 1.81 -2.42
CA TRP A 36 9.48 1.13 -2.44
C TRP A 36 8.55 1.74 -3.51
N ASN A 37 7.95 0.91 -4.35
CA ASN A 37 7.04 1.34 -5.41
C ASN A 37 5.74 0.52 -5.45
N ASP A 38 4.88 0.84 -6.42
CA ASP A 38 3.60 0.18 -6.69
C ASP A 38 3.76 -1.31 -6.99
N THR A 39 4.83 -1.69 -7.70
CA THR A 39 5.12 -3.09 -8.01
C THR A 39 5.47 -3.87 -6.74
N ASP A 40 6.29 -3.32 -5.86
CA ASP A 40 6.60 -3.97 -4.57
C ASP A 40 5.33 -4.13 -3.72
N SER A 41 4.52 -3.07 -3.63
CA SER A 41 3.25 -3.06 -2.90
C SER A 41 2.33 -4.19 -3.33
N ARG A 42 2.05 -4.27 -4.64
CA ARG A 42 1.18 -5.28 -5.22
C ARG A 42 1.70 -6.69 -5.01
N LEU A 43 2.99 -6.92 -5.26
CA LEU A 43 3.59 -8.26 -5.15
C LEU A 43 3.62 -8.75 -3.70
N VAL A 44 3.96 -7.88 -2.75
CA VAL A 44 3.94 -8.24 -1.32
C VAL A 44 2.52 -8.50 -0.86
N ALA A 45 1.55 -7.66 -1.24
CA ALA A 45 0.16 -7.86 -0.85
C ALA A 45 -0.39 -9.19 -1.38
N GLU A 46 -0.17 -9.51 -2.66
CA GLU A 46 -0.61 -10.76 -3.28
C GLU A 46 -0.03 -11.99 -2.54
N GLU A 47 1.27 -11.99 -2.28
CA GLU A 47 1.94 -13.11 -1.60
C GLU A 47 1.48 -13.26 -0.14
N MET A 48 1.40 -12.16 0.60
CA MET A 48 1.01 -12.17 2.01
C MET A 48 -0.44 -12.60 2.20
N VAL A 49 -1.35 -12.12 1.34
CA VAL A 49 -2.76 -12.53 1.36
C VAL A 49 -2.90 -14.00 0.99
N LYS A 50 -2.18 -14.45 -0.05
CA LYS A 50 -2.15 -15.85 -0.43
C LYS A 50 -1.66 -16.73 0.72
N ASP A 51 -0.55 -16.38 1.37
CA ASP A 51 -0.04 -17.14 2.52
C ASP A 51 -1.07 -17.19 3.66
N CYS A 52 -1.64 -16.04 4.03
CA CYS A 52 -2.64 -15.94 5.09
C CYS A 52 -3.86 -16.85 4.83
N LEU A 53 -4.41 -16.82 3.62
CA LEU A 53 -5.62 -17.56 3.25
C LEU A 53 -5.39 -19.04 2.91
N LEU A 54 -4.13 -19.48 2.84
CA LEU A 54 -3.75 -20.90 2.73
C LEU A 54 -3.63 -21.57 4.10
N ARG A 55 -3.64 -20.80 5.20
CA ARG A 55 -3.53 -21.37 6.55
C ARG A 55 -4.88 -21.90 7.06
N PRO A 56 -4.89 -22.88 7.97
CA PRO A 56 -6.13 -23.54 8.41
C PRO A 56 -7.15 -22.64 9.11
N TRP A 57 -6.75 -21.48 9.66
CA TRP A 57 -7.63 -20.64 10.48
C TRP A 57 -8.92 -20.25 9.75
N VAL A 58 -8.87 -19.99 8.43
CA VAL A 58 -10.02 -19.56 7.64
C VAL A 58 -11.06 -20.67 7.50
N ASP A 59 -10.59 -21.90 7.25
CA ASP A 59 -11.45 -23.07 7.08
C ASP A 59 -12.01 -23.53 8.43
N VAL A 60 -11.18 -23.51 9.48
CA VAL A 60 -11.60 -23.81 10.86
C VAL A 60 -12.67 -22.83 11.33
N PHE A 61 -12.47 -21.51 11.11
CA PHE A 61 -13.46 -20.50 11.46
C PHE A 61 -14.76 -20.70 10.69
N SER A 62 -14.67 -20.91 9.38
CA SER A 62 -15.84 -21.05 8.51
C SER A 62 -16.65 -22.29 8.84
N ALA A 63 -16.00 -23.42 9.10
CA ALA A 63 -16.65 -24.65 9.53
C ALA A 63 -17.30 -24.53 10.91
N GLY A 64 -16.62 -23.86 11.86
CA GLY A 64 -17.13 -23.67 13.22
C GLY A 64 -18.30 -22.69 13.32
N ASN A 65 -18.37 -21.68 12.43
CA ASN A 65 -19.37 -20.61 12.51
C ASN A 65 -20.42 -20.64 11.39
N GLY A 66 -20.25 -21.47 10.36
CA GLY A 66 -21.16 -21.54 9.20
C GLY A 66 -21.19 -20.27 8.34
N LYS A 67 -20.20 -19.37 8.50
CA LYS A 67 -20.07 -18.11 7.75
C LYS A 67 -18.59 -17.84 7.45
N PRO A 68 -18.26 -17.17 6.33
CA PRO A 68 -16.89 -16.70 6.11
C PRO A 68 -16.51 -15.66 7.18
N PRO A 69 -15.23 -15.60 7.60
CA PRO A 69 -14.77 -14.63 8.57
C PRO A 69 -14.88 -13.20 8.02
N VAL A 70 -15.22 -12.27 8.90
CA VAL A 70 -15.22 -10.84 8.62
C VAL A 70 -13.90 -10.24 9.11
N ILE A 71 -13.15 -9.62 8.21
CA ILE A 71 -11.86 -9.00 8.53
C ILE A 71 -11.99 -7.48 8.41
N ILE A 72 -11.36 -6.77 9.35
CA ILE A 72 -11.08 -5.33 9.23
C ILE A 72 -9.58 -5.11 9.00
N LEU A 73 -9.25 -4.17 8.12
CA LEU A 73 -7.87 -3.71 7.98
C LEU A 73 -7.56 -2.66 9.07
N GLY A 74 -6.58 -2.99 9.90
CA GLY A 74 -5.98 -2.10 10.87
C GLY A 74 -4.90 -1.21 10.25
N ALA A 75 -4.13 -0.56 11.11
CA ALA A 75 -3.05 0.32 10.65
C ALA A 75 -1.86 -0.47 10.11
N ILE A 76 -1.26 0.03 9.03
CA ILE A 76 0.07 -0.36 8.58
C ILE A 76 1.05 0.73 8.98
N VAL A 77 1.89 0.43 9.97
CA VAL A 77 2.83 1.41 10.51
C VAL A 77 4.07 1.47 9.62
N ASN A 78 4.32 2.63 9.02
CA ASN A 78 5.57 2.88 8.30
C ASN A 78 6.70 3.17 9.31
N ARG A 79 7.66 2.25 9.40
CA ARG A 79 8.90 2.36 10.20
C ARG A 79 10.14 2.50 9.32
N THR A 80 9.95 2.84 8.05
CA THR A 80 11.05 3.11 7.13
C THR A 80 11.54 4.55 7.26
N SER A 81 12.73 4.82 6.74
CA SER A 81 13.21 6.20 6.57
C SER A 81 12.55 6.92 5.38
N GLU A 82 11.72 6.24 4.61
CA GLU A 82 11.09 6.74 3.39
C GLU A 82 9.62 7.04 3.61
N HIS A 83 9.09 8.01 2.86
CA HIS A 83 7.65 8.23 2.81
C HIS A 83 6.99 7.17 1.93
N ILE A 84 6.59 6.05 2.53
CA ILE A 84 5.81 5.00 1.88
C ILE A 84 4.33 5.34 1.97
N ASN A 85 3.64 5.27 0.83
CA ASN A 85 2.19 5.36 0.79
C ASN A 85 1.56 4.07 1.33
N ALA A 86 1.42 3.99 2.66
CA ALA A 86 0.79 2.85 3.32
C ALA A 86 -0.67 2.63 2.89
N GLN A 87 -1.37 3.69 2.43
CA GLN A 87 -2.73 3.58 1.94
C GLN A 87 -2.82 2.80 0.62
N LEU A 88 -1.81 2.93 -0.26
CA LEU A 88 -1.72 2.12 -1.48
C LEU A 88 -1.60 0.63 -1.11
N PHE A 89 -0.71 0.31 -0.17
CA PHE A 89 -0.52 -1.06 0.29
C PHE A 89 -1.74 -1.64 0.98
N LEU A 90 -2.44 -0.84 1.81
CA LEU A 90 -3.73 -1.23 2.38
C LEU A 90 -4.78 -1.54 1.30
N SER A 91 -4.85 -0.73 0.25
CA SER A 91 -5.79 -0.93 -0.86
C SER A 91 -5.45 -2.20 -1.63
N ASP A 92 -4.17 -2.51 -1.83
CA ASP A 92 -3.73 -3.77 -2.44
C ASP A 92 -4.10 -4.99 -1.59
N LEU A 93 -3.93 -4.92 -0.26
CA LEU A 93 -4.37 -5.99 0.65
C LEU A 93 -5.88 -6.19 0.59
N GLU A 94 -6.65 -5.11 0.64
CA GLU A 94 -8.12 -5.13 0.56
C GLU A 94 -8.60 -5.80 -0.73
N ASN A 95 -8.06 -5.37 -1.88
CA ASN A 95 -8.40 -5.93 -3.18
C ASN A 95 -8.08 -7.42 -3.26
N ASN A 96 -6.88 -7.84 -2.82
CA ASN A 96 -6.48 -9.25 -2.88
C ASN A 96 -7.35 -10.13 -1.98
N LEU A 97 -7.65 -9.68 -0.77
CA LEU A 97 -8.49 -10.46 0.14
C LEU A 97 -9.94 -10.51 -0.34
N LEU A 98 -10.50 -9.41 -0.86
CA LEU A 98 -11.87 -9.38 -1.39
C LEU A 98 -12.01 -10.31 -2.61
N ASN A 99 -11.04 -10.26 -3.53
CA ASN A 99 -11.02 -11.10 -4.73
C ASN A 99 -10.81 -12.59 -4.42
N SER A 100 -10.32 -12.93 -3.23
CA SER A 100 -10.19 -14.34 -2.82
C SER A 100 -11.52 -15.06 -2.64
N GLY A 101 -12.61 -14.32 -2.37
CA GLY A 101 -13.94 -14.87 -2.07
C GLY A 101 -14.03 -15.68 -0.77
N LYS A 102 -12.94 -15.81 0.01
CA LYS A 102 -12.91 -16.63 1.23
C LYS A 102 -13.35 -15.88 2.48
N VAL A 103 -13.35 -14.55 2.45
CA VAL A 103 -13.57 -13.70 3.62
C VAL A 103 -14.45 -12.51 3.25
N LYS A 104 -15.05 -11.85 4.24
CA LYS A 104 -15.78 -10.59 4.07
C LYS A 104 -14.95 -9.45 4.63
N PHE A 105 -15.10 -8.25 4.07
CA PHE A 105 -14.48 -7.04 4.59
C PHE A 105 -15.51 -6.07 5.13
N VAL A 106 -15.13 -5.37 6.20
CA VAL A 106 -15.83 -4.18 6.65
C VAL A 106 -14.95 -2.96 6.44
N ALA A 107 -15.60 -1.84 6.23
CA ALA A 107 -14.95 -0.54 6.07
C ALA A 107 -13.99 -0.24 7.23
N GLY A 108 -12.85 0.38 6.89
CA GLY A 108 -11.87 0.87 7.84
C GLY A 108 -12.45 1.96 8.75
N LYS A 109 -11.68 2.38 9.76
CA LYS A 109 -12.14 3.34 10.77
C LYS A 109 -12.67 4.65 10.16
N GLN A 110 -11.94 5.23 9.21
CA GLN A 110 -12.31 6.51 8.60
C GLN A 110 -13.55 6.38 7.72
N GLN A 111 -13.58 5.39 6.83
CA GLN A 111 -14.73 5.10 5.96
C GLN A 111 -16.00 4.83 6.77
N ARG A 112 -15.91 4.15 7.91
CA ARG A 112 -17.09 3.96 8.79
C ARG A 112 -17.63 5.26 9.35
N GLN A 113 -16.78 6.25 9.63
CA GLN A 113 -17.27 7.56 10.06
C GLN A 113 -18.05 8.24 8.94
N GLU A 114 -17.50 8.26 7.72
CA GLU A 114 -18.16 8.81 6.54
C GLU A 114 -19.50 8.11 6.26
N LEU A 115 -19.55 6.78 6.38
CA LEU A 115 -20.79 5.99 6.22
C LEU A 115 -21.82 6.25 7.32
N ARG A 116 -21.40 6.57 8.55
CA ARG A 116 -22.33 6.91 9.64
C ARG A 116 -22.94 8.30 9.41
N ASP A 117 -22.13 9.24 8.95
CA ASP A 117 -22.57 10.59 8.60
C ASP A 117 -23.58 10.53 7.44
N GLU A 118 -23.29 9.74 6.39
CA GLU A 118 -24.22 9.46 5.29
C GLU A 118 -25.52 8.79 5.76
N LYS A 119 -25.44 7.79 6.66
CA LYS A 119 -26.64 7.17 7.24
C LYS A 119 -27.48 8.16 8.04
N GLN A 120 -26.85 9.15 8.67
CA GLN A 120 -27.57 10.19 9.40
C GLN A 120 -28.32 11.10 8.42
N ASP A 121 -27.68 11.55 7.36
CA ASP A 121 -28.35 12.32 6.30
C ASP A 121 -29.53 11.54 5.69
N GLN A 122 -29.32 10.27 5.34
CA GLN A 122 -30.38 9.41 4.81
C GLN A 122 -31.51 9.17 5.81
N ALA A 123 -31.24 9.19 7.13
CA ALA A 123 -32.29 9.06 8.12
C ALA A 123 -33.24 10.27 8.15
N GLU A 124 -32.76 11.44 7.73
CA GLU A 124 -33.53 12.67 7.63
C GLU A 124 -34.22 12.80 6.26
N ASN A 125 -33.55 12.37 5.19
CA ASN A 125 -33.95 12.67 3.81
C ASN A 125 -34.50 11.47 3.00
N ALA A 126 -34.12 10.24 3.32
CA ALA A 126 -34.51 9.07 2.52
C ALA A 126 -35.91 8.54 2.87
N SER A 127 -36.51 7.79 1.94
CA SER A 127 -37.80 7.16 2.18
C SER A 127 -37.74 6.13 3.32
N ARG A 128 -38.84 5.98 4.06
CA ARG A 128 -38.95 5.00 5.16
C ARG A 128 -38.76 3.55 4.71
N ILE A 129 -38.98 3.24 3.44
CA ILE A 129 -38.84 1.88 2.88
C ILE A 129 -37.37 1.54 2.63
N THR A 130 -36.55 2.54 2.29
CA THR A 130 -35.16 2.34 1.82
C THR A 130 -34.10 2.68 2.87
N VAL A 131 -34.46 3.51 3.86
CA VAL A 131 -33.56 3.95 4.93
C VAL A 131 -32.91 2.76 5.64
N LYS A 132 -31.61 2.89 5.96
CA LYS A 132 -30.85 1.83 6.64
C LYS A 132 -30.86 2.02 8.15
N PRO A 133 -30.93 0.93 8.94
CA PRO A 133 -30.88 1.02 10.40
C PRO A 133 -29.52 1.51 10.89
N ARG A 134 -29.55 2.27 11.99
CA ARG A 134 -28.35 2.70 12.72
C ARG A 134 -27.96 1.64 13.75
N LYS A 135 -26.66 1.57 14.09
CA LYS A 135 -26.08 0.61 15.06
C LYS A 135 -26.19 -0.87 14.68
N GLU A 136 -26.52 -1.19 13.43
CA GLU A 136 -26.53 -2.56 12.88
C GLU A 136 -25.35 -2.76 11.91
N GLU A 137 -24.17 -2.25 12.26
CA GLU A 137 -22.95 -2.49 11.49
C GLU A 137 -22.45 -3.92 11.70
N THR A 138 -22.02 -4.58 10.63
CA THR A 138 -21.34 -5.88 10.74
C THR A 138 -20.08 -5.74 11.58
N GLY A 139 -19.96 -6.53 12.64
CA GLY A 139 -18.73 -6.64 13.42
C GLY A 139 -17.68 -7.45 12.68
N ALA A 140 -16.41 -7.03 12.76
CA ALA A 140 -15.29 -7.85 12.32
C ALA A 140 -15.01 -8.95 13.35
N ASP A 141 -14.67 -10.14 12.86
CA ASP A 141 -14.20 -11.27 13.65
C ASP A 141 -12.67 -11.16 13.86
N PHE A 142 -11.94 -10.67 12.85
CA PHE A 142 -10.48 -10.50 12.90
C PHE A 142 -10.03 -9.10 12.45
N MET A 143 -8.85 -8.70 12.92
CA MET A 143 -8.13 -7.51 12.45
C MET A 143 -6.80 -7.89 11.81
N LEU A 144 -6.57 -7.46 10.57
CA LEU A 144 -5.29 -7.57 9.89
C LEU A 144 -4.52 -6.26 10.05
N GLN A 145 -3.36 -6.28 10.67
CA GLN A 145 -2.52 -5.09 10.91
C GLN A 145 -1.04 -5.41 10.72
N GLY A 146 -0.18 -4.39 10.74
CA GLY A 146 1.24 -4.64 10.56
C GLY A 146 2.14 -3.43 10.44
N SER A 147 3.32 -3.66 9.88
CA SER A 147 4.33 -2.61 9.68
C SER A 147 5.21 -2.87 8.46
N ILE A 148 5.76 -1.79 7.91
CA ILE A 148 6.78 -1.81 6.86
C ILE A 148 8.05 -1.23 7.47
N ASN A 149 9.15 -1.98 7.40
CA ASN A 149 10.44 -1.63 7.98
C ASN A 149 11.49 -1.58 6.87
N SER A 150 12.55 -0.78 7.06
CA SER A 150 13.65 -0.72 6.10
C SER A 150 15.00 -0.64 6.79
N VAL A 151 16.00 -1.29 6.22
CA VAL A 151 17.41 -1.10 6.59
C VAL A 151 18.19 -0.80 5.32
N LYS A 152 18.91 0.33 5.31
CA LYS A 152 19.73 0.78 4.19
C LYS A 152 21.20 0.76 4.59
N ASP A 153 22.03 0.21 3.72
CA ASP A 153 23.49 0.22 3.81
C ASP A 153 24.07 0.84 2.53
N GLU A 154 24.94 1.84 2.64
CA GLU A 154 25.43 2.64 1.51
C GLU A 154 26.93 2.90 1.61
N ILE A 155 27.63 2.68 0.49
CA ILE A 155 29.04 3.04 0.32
C ILE A 155 29.30 3.49 -1.12
N SER A 156 29.94 4.65 -1.27
CA SER A 156 30.49 5.15 -2.54
C SER A 156 29.54 5.06 -3.76
N GLY A 157 28.30 5.54 -3.62
CA GLY A 157 27.32 5.58 -4.72
C GLY A 157 26.63 4.24 -5.04
N LYS A 158 26.91 3.21 -4.25
CA LYS A 158 26.20 1.93 -4.24
C LYS A 158 25.51 1.77 -2.90
N TYR A 159 24.27 1.31 -2.91
CA TYR A 159 23.57 0.98 -1.68
C TYR A 159 22.73 -0.29 -1.81
N VAL A 160 22.49 -0.92 -0.68
CA VAL A 160 21.56 -2.03 -0.50
C VAL A 160 20.46 -1.55 0.42
N ILE A 161 19.21 -1.83 0.06
CA ILE A 161 18.07 -1.60 0.94
C ILE A 161 17.27 -2.88 1.08
N LEU A 162 16.97 -3.23 2.32
CA LEU A 162 16.05 -4.31 2.69
C LEU A 162 14.75 -3.67 3.16
N TYR A 163 13.65 -4.02 2.53
CA TYR A 163 12.31 -3.79 3.06
C TYR A 163 11.79 -5.07 3.70
N GLN A 164 11.16 -4.94 4.86
CA GLN A 164 10.52 -6.03 5.58
C GLN A 164 9.10 -5.63 5.94
N VAL A 165 8.13 -6.36 5.40
CA VAL A 165 6.71 -6.22 5.73
C VAL A 165 6.33 -7.33 6.69
N ASN A 166 5.78 -6.94 7.84
CA ASN A 166 5.27 -7.85 8.85
C ASN A 166 3.78 -7.61 9.00
N LEU A 167 2.97 -8.66 8.83
CA LEU A 167 1.52 -8.62 9.04
C LEU A 167 1.12 -9.65 10.09
N GLU A 168 0.05 -9.35 10.81
CA GLU A 168 -0.57 -10.23 11.78
C GLU A 168 -2.09 -10.15 11.66
N LEU A 169 -2.73 -11.32 11.78
CA LEU A 169 -4.18 -11.45 11.87
C LEU A 169 -4.54 -11.80 13.30
N VAL A 170 -5.32 -10.93 13.94
CA VAL A 170 -5.68 -11.03 15.36
C VAL A 170 -7.17 -11.26 15.50
N ASP A 171 -7.56 -12.26 16.28
CA ASP A 171 -8.95 -12.49 16.65
C ASP A 171 -9.42 -11.38 17.60
N LEU A 172 -10.51 -10.69 17.26
CA LEU A 172 -10.99 -9.53 18.02
C LEU A 172 -11.69 -9.90 19.33
N THR A 173 -12.08 -11.16 19.51
CA THR A 173 -12.72 -11.66 20.73
C THR A 173 -11.67 -12.07 21.75
N THR A 174 -10.65 -12.82 21.31
CA THR A 174 -9.65 -13.44 22.20
C THR A 174 -8.33 -12.67 22.26
N ASN A 175 -8.07 -11.79 21.28
CA ASN A 175 -6.77 -11.16 21.01
C ASN A 175 -5.66 -12.15 20.65
N GLU A 176 -6.01 -13.38 20.29
CA GLU A 176 -5.04 -14.37 19.83
C GLU A 176 -4.64 -14.11 18.37
N LYS A 177 -3.38 -14.40 18.04
CA LYS A 177 -2.89 -14.30 16.67
C LYS A 177 -3.28 -15.56 15.90
N ALA A 178 -4.22 -15.42 14.97
CA ALA A 178 -4.62 -16.48 14.05
C ALA A 178 -3.58 -16.72 12.95
N TRP A 179 -2.81 -15.67 12.60
CA TRP A 179 -1.74 -15.76 11.60
C TRP A 179 -0.70 -14.65 11.80
N ILE A 180 0.54 -14.95 11.42
CA ILE A 180 1.64 -13.98 11.29
C ILE A 180 2.36 -14.30 9.99
N GLY A 181 2.66 -13.27 9.21
CA GLY A 181 3.45 -13.38 8.00
C GLY A 181 4.53 -12.30 7.93
N GLN A 182 5.62 -12.65 7.27
CA GLN A 182 6.73 -11.76 6.98
C GLN A 182 7.14 -11.91 5.52
N LYS A 183 7.36 -10.79 4.85
CA LYS A 183 7.95 -10.75 3.51
C LYS A 183 9.10 -9.76 3.46
N GLU A 184 10.17 -10.16 2.79
CA GLU A 184 11.35 -9.33 2.58
C GLU A 184 11.58 -9.06 1.10
N ILE A 185 12.02 -7.83 0.80
CA ILE A 185 12.50 -7.42 -0.51
C ILE A 185 13.86 -6.76 -0.33
N LYS A 186 14.89 -7.28 -1.00
CA LYS A 186 16.23 -6.70 -0.98
C LYS A 186 16.58 -6.14 -2.35
N LYS A 187 16.91 -4.85 -2.42
CA LYS A 187 17.29 -4.16 -3.66
C LYS A 187 18.73 -3.67 -3.56
N VAL A 188 19.49 -3.83 -4.65
CA VAL A 188 20.84 -3.28 -4.80
C VAL A 188 20.80 -2.20 -5.86
N VAL A 189 21.27 -1.01 -5.51
CA VAL A 189 21.27 0.15 -6.40
C VAL A 189 22.69 0.63 -6.60
N SER A 190 23.06 0.84 -7.86
CA SER A 190 24.34 1.44 -8.24
C SER A 190 24.10 2.69 -9.07
N ARG A 191 24.54 3.85 -8.60
CA ARG A 191 24.60 5.06 -9.42
C ARG A 191 25.87 5.02 -10.25
N ARG A 192 25.74 4.95 -11.58
CA ARG A 192 26.86 5.31 -12.46
C ARG A 192 27.00 6.83 -12.41
N SER A 193 28.11 7.31 -11.85
CA SER A 193 28.52 8.70 -12.04
C SER A 193 28.80 8.89 -13.53
N PHE A 194 27.95 9.63 -14.22
CA PHE A 194 28.38 10.26 -15.47
C PHE A 194 29.28 11.42 -15.06
N GLY A 195 30.60 11.21 -15.13
CA GLY A 195 31.56 12.30 -15.07
C GLY A 195 31.37 13.19 -16.29
N PHE A 196 31.12 14.48 -16.05
CA PHE A 196 31.47 15.55 -16.97
C PHE A 196 32.80 16.15 -16.51
#